data_AF-A0A7S1XPL5-F1
#
_entry.id   AF-A0A7S1XPL5-F1
#
_cell.length_a   1.000
_cell.length_b   1.000
_cell.length_c   1.000
_cell.angle_alpha   90.00
_cell.angle_beta   90.00
_cell.angle_gamma   90.00
#
_symmetry.space_group_name_H-M   'P 1'
#
loop_
_entity.id
_entity.type
_entity.pdbx_description
1 polymer ?
#
loop_
_entity_poly.entity_id
_entity_poly.type
_entity_poly.pdbx_seq_one_letter_code
_entity_poly.pdbx_strand_id
1 'polypeptide(L)'
;NFRLFKLEDVEPVVMCAAAVVRRGEMICEIDRAEHVSSSLFKFTKAMLKTLENDDFVELLQAITKVATEVCRAEKVSMFTLDRVKDELWCAVSEDIQGLRIPVGLGLAGYVAETNEVVNIADVRKDSRFHIDVDDATGFKTRNLLCIPIMFAGECLGVFQALNRKGRDGF
;
A
#
# COMPACT_ATOMS: atom_id res chain seq x y z
N ASN A 1 -58.27 -8.30 -24.41
CA ASN A 1 -57.80 -6.98 -23.92
C ASN A 1 -56.59 -7.17 -23.02
N PHE A 2 -55.40 -7.21 -23.59
CA PHE A 2 -54.17 -7.06 -22.81
C PHE A 2 -53.89 -5.57 -22.65
N ARG A 3 -53.96 -5.05 -21.42
CA ARG A 3 -53.46 -3.70 -21.12
C ARG A 3 -51.94 -3.75 -21.30
N LEU A 4 -51.42 -2.95 -22.23
CA LEU A 4 -49.99 -2.70 -22.35
C LEU A 4 -49.50 -2.06 -21.04
N PHE A 5 -48.52 -2.71 -20.40
CA PHE A 5 -47.79 -2.19 -19.26
C PHE A 5 -47.09 -0.90 -19.68
N LYS A 6 -47.28 0.19 -18.93
CA LYS A 6 -46.68 1.48 -19.28
C LYS A 6 -45.42 1.74 -18.45
N LEU A 7 -44.54 2.60 -18.98
CA LEU A 7 -43.28 2.95 -18.32
C LEU A 7 -43.50 3.62 -16.95
N GLU A 8 -44.58 4.39 -16.83
CA GLU A 8 -45.04 5.03 -15.58
C GLU A 8 -45.37 4.00 -14.47
N ASP A 9 -45.73 2.76 -14.85
CA ASP A 9 -46.05 1.70 -13.88
C ASP A 9 -44.78 1.09 -13.24
N VAL A 10 -43.59 1.25 -13.84
CA VAL A 10 -42.32 0.68 -13.35
C VAL A 10 -41.38 1.70 -12.71
N GLU A 11 -41.61 2.99 -12.92
CA GLU A 11 -40.78 4.08 -12.40
C GLU A 11 -40.58 4.04 -10.86
N PRO A 12 -41.62 3.78 -10.02
CA PRO A 12 -41.42 3.68 -8.57
C PRO A 12 -40.50 2.51 -8.17
N VAL A 13 -40.55 1.40 -8.91
CA VAL A 13 -39.72 0.22 -8.65
C VAL A 13 -38.25 0.52 -8.97
N VAL A 14 -38.00 1.21 -10.09
CA VAL A 14 -36.65 1.64 -10.47
C VAL A 14 -36.06 2.63 -9.46
N MET A 15 -36.87 3.58 -8.97
CA MET A 15 -36.44 4.53 -7.93
C MET A 15 -36.09 3.82 -6.62
N CYS A 16 -36.89 2.84 -6.19
CA CYS A 16 -36.59 2.02 -5.03
C CYS A 16 -35.30 1.21 -5.22
N ALA A 17 -35.10 0.59 -6.38
CA ALA A 17 -33.87 -0.13 -6.69
C ALA A 17 -32.63 0.79 -6.64
N ALA A 18 -32.72 1.98 -7.23
CA ALA A 18 -31.65 2.97 -7.21
C ALA A 18 -31.29 3.42 -5.78
N ALA A 19 -32.28 3.62 -4.91
CA ALA A 19 -32.05 3.97 -3.51
C ALA A 19 -31.32 2.85 -2.74
N VAL A 20 -31.68 1.58 -3.00
CA VAL A 20 -31.02 0.42 -2.39
C VAL A 20 -29.56 0.29 -2.86
N VAL A 21 -29.30 0.46 -4.17
CA VAL A 21 -27.93 0.44 -4.71
C VAL A 21 -27.08 1.54 -4.09
N ARG A 22 -27.57 2.79 -4.06
CA ARG A 22 -26.87 3.91 -3.41
C ARG A 22 -26.59 3.66 -1.93
N ARG A 23 -27.54 3.06 -1.20
CA ARG A 23 -27.33 2.69 0.21
C ARG A 23 -26.19 1.69 0.35
N GLY A 24 -26.11 0.69 -0.52
CA GLY A 24 -25.02 -0.29 -0.53
C GLY A 24 -23.65 0.35 -0.78
N GLU A 25 -23.56 1.27 -1.75
CA GLU A 25 -22.33 2.03 -2.04
C GLU A 25 -21.89 2.85 -0.83
N MET A 26 -22.83 3.55 -0.18
CA MET A 26 -22.56 4.40 0.98
C MET A 26 -22.08 3.60 2.20
N ILE A 27 -22.64 2.39 2.44
CA ILE A 27 -22.15 1.48 3.48
C ILE A 27 -20.70 1.06 3.20
N CYS A 28 -20.37 0.74 1.95
CA CYS A 28 -18.98 0.42 1.58
C CYS A 28 -18.01 1.59 1.78
N GLU A 29 -18.45 2.83 1.53
CA GLU A 29 -17.64 4.02 1.82
C GLU A 29 -17.40 4.21 3.31
N ILE A 30 -18.44 4.01 4.13
CA ILE A 30 -18.35 4.05 5.59
C ILE A 30 -17.37 2.98 6.09
N ASP A 31 -17.53 1.73 5.65
CA ASP A 31 -16.63 0.62 6.04
C ASP A 31 -15.16 0.91 5.65
N ARG A 32 -14.92 1.50 4.46
CA ARG A 32 -13.58 1.92 4.05
C ARG A 32 -13.03 3.02 4.96
N ALA A 33 -13.83 4.04 5.25
CA ALA A 33 -13.44 5.16 6.10
C ALA A 33 -13.15 4.70 7.54
N GLU A 34 -13.95 3.78 8.08
CA GLU A 34 -13.71 3.16 9.39
C GLU A 34 -12.40 2.36 9.39
N HIS A 35 -12.13 1.58 8.34
CA HIS A 35 -10.90 0.81 8.24
C HIS A 35 -9.65 1.70 8.18
N VAL A 36 -9.69 2.77 7.39
CA VAL A 36 -8.60 3.77 7.31
C VAL A 36 -8.42 4.48 8.65
N SER A 37 -9.51 4.92 9.29
CA SER A 37 -9.45 5.61 10.59
C SER A 37 -8.88 4.71 11.69
N SER A 38 -9.30 3.44 11.73
CA SER A 38 -8.75 2.44 12.65
C SER A 38 -7.24 2.24 12.43
N SER A 39 -6.82 2.22 11.18
CA SER A 39 -5.40 2.09 10.81
C SER A 39 -4.58 3.29 11.28
N LEU A 40 -5.06 4.51 11.02
CA LEU A 40 -4.44 5.74 11.52
C LEU A 40 -4.35 5.73 13.04
N PHE A 41 -5.41 5.31 13.74
CA PHE A 41 -5.39 5.22 15.20
C PHE A 41 -4.35 4.21 15.70
N LYS A 42 -4.20 3.05 15.05
CA LYS A 42 -3.13 2.08 15.35
C LYS A 42 -1.74 2.71 15.16
N PHE A 43 -1.51 3.46 14.08
CA PHE A 43 -0.26 4.17 13.85
C PHE A 43 0.01 5.22 14.94
N THR A 44 -0.96 6.06 15.27
CA THR A 44 -0.82 7.06 16.34
C THR A 44 -0.49 6.41 17.67
N LYS A 45 -1.14 5.29 18.01
CA LYS A 45 -0.84 4.55 19.24
C LYS A 45 0.58 3.95 19.22
N ALA A 46 1.03 3.44 18.08
CA ALA A 46 2.40 2.95 17.91
C ALA A 46 3.41 4.08 18.12
N MET A 47 3.19 5.25 17.51
CA MET A 47 4.02 6.44 17.68
C MET A 47 4.08 6.92 19.13
N LEU A 48 2.93 7.02 19.81
CA LEU A 48 2.87 7.47 21.21
C LEU A 48 3.64 6.55 22.16
N LYS A 49 3.61 5.24 21.92
CA LYS A 49 4.34 4.26 22.74
C LYS A 49 5.85 4.45 22.66
N THR A 50 6.36 5.00 21.56
CA THR A 50 7.79 5.22 21.34
C THR A 50 8.27 6.61 21.77
N LEU A 51 7.39 7.47 22.30
CA LEU A 51 7.82 8.75 22.91
C LEU A 51 8.54 8.54 24.25
N GLU A 52 8.45 7.33 24.82
CA GLU A 52 9.07 6.99 26.12
C GLU A 52 10.50 6.41 25.95
N ASN A 53 10.84 5.88 24.77
CA ASN A 53 12.16 5.34 24.43
C ASN A 53 12.49 5.71 22.97
N ASP A 54 13.62 6.38 22.71
CA ASP A 54 14.11 6.83 21.39
C ASP A 54 14.47 5.67 20.41
N ASP A 55 13.83 4.51 20.51
CA ASP A 55 14.07 3.38 19.61
C ASP A 55 13.29 3.52 18.30
N PHE A 56 13.90 4.26 17.36
CA PHE A 56 13.40 4.46 16.01
C PHE A 56 13.11 3.14 15.26
N VAL A 57 13.85 2.07 15.56
CA VAL A 57 13.67 0.76 14.90
C VAL A 57 12.38 0.10 15.39
N GLU A 58 12.12 0.12 16.70
CA GLU A 58 10.86 -0.41 17.26
C GLU A 58 9.64 0.32 16.69
N LEU A 59 9.72 1.64 16.50
CA LEU A 59 8.63 2.40 15.89
C LEU A 59 8.36 1.95 14.45
N LEU A 60 9.42 1.87 13.63
CA LEU A 60 9.28 1.44 12.23
C LEU A 60 8.76 0.00 12.12
N GLN A 61 9.15 -0.90 13.03
CA GLN A 61 8.59 -2.25 13.10
C GLN A 61 7.10 -2.26 13.41
N ALA A 62 6.66 -1.45 14.37
CA ALA A 62 5.24 -1.32 14.70
C ALA A 62 4.44 -0.75 13.53
N ILE A 63 4.97 0.26 12.84
CA ILE A 63 4.38 0.85 11.63
C ILE A 63 4.28 -0.21 10.53
N THR A 64 5.36 -0.93 10.24
CA THR A 64 5.40 -1.95 9.18
C THR A 64 4.38 -3.07 9.43
N LYS A 65 4.19 -3.48 10.68
CA LYS A 65 3.17 -4.47 11.06
C LYS A 65 1.76 -3.98 10.74
N VAL A 66 1.42 -2.76 11.15
CA VAL A 66 0.11 -2.17 10.84
C VAL A 66 -0.06 -2.03 9.33
N ALA A 67 0.96 -1.51 8.63
CA ALA A 67 0.92 -1.33 7.19
C ALA A 67 0.70 -2.65 6.42
N THR A 68 1.30 -3.75 6.88
CA THR A 68 1.11 -5.08 6.30
C THR A 68 -0.35 -5.54 6.39
N GLU A 69 -1.00 -5.32 7.53
CA GLU A 69 -2.44 -5.62 7.72
C GLU A 69 -3.31 -4.78 6.78
N VAL A 70 -3.05 -3.48 6.72
CA VAL A 70 -3.83 -2.50 5.93
C VAL A 70 -3.72 -2.76 4.44
N CYS A 71 -2.50 -2.97 3.95
CA CYS A 71 -2.24 -3.29 2.55
C CYS A 71 -2.70 -4.71 2.20
N ARG A 72 -2.99 -5.54 3.21
CA ARG A 72 -3.20 -6.99 3.06
C ARG A 72 -2.04 -7.63 2.30
N ALA A 73 -0.81 -7.23 2.60
CA ALA A 73 0.39 -7.70 1.94
C ALA A 73 0.96 -8.95 2.63
N GLU A 74 1.76 -9.74 1.93
CA GLU A 74 2.60 -10.78 2.56
C GLU A 74 3.76 -10.15 3.32
N LYS A 75 4.42 -9.17 2.70
CA LYS A 75 5.54 -8.43 3.30
C LYS A 75 5.43 -6.95 2.97
N VAL A 76 5.99 -6.13 3.86
CA VAL A 76 6.19 -4.71 3.65
C VAL A 76 7.61 -4.36 4.06
N SER A 77 8.25 -3.48 3.31
CA SER A 77 9.54 -2.89 3.62
C SER A 77 9.46 -1.37 3.55
N MET A 78 10.25 -0.72 4.41
CA MET A 78 10.42 0.73 4.40
C MET A 78 11.90 1.07 4.22
N PHE A 79 12.18 1.89 3.22
CA PHE A 79 13.50 2.38 2.91
C PHE A 79 13.58 3.87 3.26
N THR A 80 14.69 4.29 3.86
CA THR A 80 15.03 5.71 4.03
C THR A 80 16.04 6.13 2.99
N LEU A 81 15.93 7.33 2.45
CA LEU A 81 16.86 7.88 1.47
C LEU A 81 18.09 8.49 2.16
N ASP A 82 19.28 7.94 1.89
CA ASP A 82 20.58 8.53 2.23
C ASP A 82 21.04 9.42 1.08
N ARG A 83 20.80 10.73 1.20
CA ARG A 83 21.17 11.71 0.17
C ARG A 83 22.66 11.88 -0.06
N VAL A 84 23.48 11.57 0.95
CA VAL A 84 24.94 11.76 0.85
C VAL A 84 25.53 10.66 -0.03
N LYS A 85 24.99 9.44 0.09
CA LYS A 85 25.43 8.28 -0.67
C LYS A 85 24.61 8.01 -1.94
N ASP A 86 23.48 8.69 -2.10
CA ASP A 86 22.52 8.49 -3.18
C ASP A 86 21.97 7.05 -3.22
N GLU A 87 21.59 6.56 -2.04
CA GLU A 87 21.13 5.19 -1.81
C GLU A 87 19.90 5.14 -0.91
N LEU A 88 19.03 4.17 -1.14
CA LEU A 88 18.01 3.72 -0.20
C LEU A 88 18.60 2.73 0.79
N TRP A 89 18.34 2.92 2.08
CA TRP A 89 18.66 1.97 3.14
C TRP A 89 17.39 1.35 3.70
N CYS A 90 17.29 0.01 3.68
CA CYS A 90 16.14 -0.70 4.23
C CYS A 90 16.17 -0.64 5.77
N ALA A 91 15.41 0.31 6.33
CA ALA A 91 15.37 0.57 7.76
C ALA A 91 14.68 -0.56 8.52
N VAL A 92 13.60 -1.10 7.95
CA VAL A 92 12.84 -2.22 8.51
C VAL A 92 12.34 -3.14 7.40
N SER A 93 12.66 -4.43 7.54
CA SER A 93 12.06 -5.56 6.85
C SER A 93 12.30 -6.82 7.69
N GLU A 94 11.54 -7.89 7.46
CA GLU A 94 11.74 -9.17 8.13
C GLU A 94 13.07 -9.86 7.75
N ASP A 95 13.54 -9.68 6.52
CA ASP A 95 14.64 -10.46 5.93
C ASP A 95 15.71 -9.64 5.18
N ILE A 96 15.40 -8.39 4.82
CA ILE A 96 16.31 -7.51 4.05
C ILE A 96 16.74 -6.25 4.82
N GLN A 97 16.64 -6.26 6.15
CA GLN A 97 17.10 -5.13 6.96
C GLN A 97 18.58 -4.84 6.70
N GLY A 98 18.91 -3.57 6.45
CA GLY A 98 20.27 -3.15 6.12
C GLY A 98 20.61 -3.15 4.63
N LEU A 99 19.76 -3.72 3.76
CA LEU A 99 19.94 -3.70 2.31
C LEU A 99 20.09 -2.25 1.81
N ARG A 100 21.03 -2.05 0.89
CA ARG A 100 21.27 -0.78 0.20
C ARG A 100 20.93 -0.90 -1.28
N ILE A 101 20.21 0.08 -1.81
CA ILE A 101 19.81 0.13 -3.22
C ILE A 101 20.16 1.52 -3.76
N PRO A 102 21.03 1.66 -4.76
CA PRO A 102 21.27 2.94 -5.43
C PRO A 102 19.97 3.57 -5.94
N VAL A 103 19.88 4.89 -5.88
CA VAL A 103 18.77 5.63 -6.52
C VAL A 103 18.75 5.31 -8.03
N GLY A 104 17.55 5.21 -8.61
CA GLY A 104 17.34 4.77 -9.99
C GLY A 104 17.46 3.25 -10.22
N LEU A 105 18.05 2.49 -9.29
CA LEU A 105 18.17 1.03 -9.43
C LEU A 105 16.92 0.31 -8.90
N GLY A 106 16.37 -0.54 -9.76
CA GLY A 106 15.19 -1.32 -9.43
C GLY A 106 13.93 -0.49 -9.21
N LEU A 107 12.85 -1.14 -8.79
CA LEU A 107 11.57 -0.45 -8.56
C LEU A 107 11.64 0.55 -7.41
N ALA A 108 12.30 0.20 -6.31
CA ALA A 108 12.45 1.11 -5.18
C ALA A 108 13.32 2.33 -5.54
N GLY A 109 14.46 2.12 -6.21
CA GLY A 109 15.33 3.21 -6.66
C GLY A 109 14.64 4.12 -7.69
N TYR A 110 13.88 3.55 -8.62
CA TYR A 110 13.07 4.31 -9.58
C TYR A 110 12.06 5.22 -8.88
N VAL A 111 11.33 4.70 -7.89
CA VAL A 111 10.34 5.49 -7.12
C VAL A 111 11.02 6.60 -6.33
N ALA A 112 12.19 6.34 -5.74
CA ALA A 112 12.97 7.37 -5.04
C ALA A 112 13.46 8.49 -5.96
N GLU A 113 13.84 8.15 -7.20
CA GLU A 113 14.31 9.11 -8.20
C GLU A 113 13.18 9.98 -8.75
N THR A 114 12.05 9.35 -9.08
CA THR A 114 10.97 9.98 -9.86
C THR A 114 9.83 10.53 -9.01
N ASN A 115 9.70 10.08 -7.76
CA ASN A 115 8.53 10.30 -6.90
C ASN A 115 7.22 9.78 -7.51
N GLU A 116 7.28 8.87 -8.47
CA GLU A 116 6.09 8.25 -9.06
C GLU A 116 5.71 6.99 -8.30
N VAL A 117 4.40 6.80 -8.07
CA VAL A 117 3.88 5.55 -7.52
C VAL A 117 3.94 4.45 -8.58
N VAL A 118 4.42 3.28 -8.19
CA VAL A 118 4.46 2.10 -9.06
C VAL A 118 3.58 1.00 -8.46
N ASN A 119 2.57 0.56 -9.21
CA ASN A 119 1.71 -0.58 -8.86
C ASN A 119 1.80 -1.63 -9.98
N ILE A 120 2.44 -2.76 -9.71
CA ILE A 120 2.72 -3.81 -10.68
C ILE A 120 1.96 -5.08 -10.29
N ALA A 121 1.11 -5.54 -11.20
CA ALA A 121 0.34 -6.78 -11.03
C ALA A 121 1.18 -8.06 -11.28
N ASP A 122 2.23 -7.98 -12.08
CA ASP A 122 3.16 -9.08 -12.35
C ASP A 122 4.57 -8.54 -12.53
N VAL A 123 5.41 -8.70 -11.50
CA VAL A 123 6.77 -8.15 -11.48
C VAL A 123 7.69 -8.75 -12.54
N ARG A 124 7.39 -9.96 -13.04
CA ARG A 124 8.20 -10.60 -14.09
C ARG A 124 8.05 -9.93 -15.45
N LYS A 125 7.04 -9.08 -15.62
CA LYS A 125 6.79 -8.30 -16.84
C LYS A 125 7.39 -6.90 -16.79
N ASP A 126 7.93 -6.49 -15.64
CA ASP A 126 8.55 -5.18 -15.48
C ASP A 126 10.07 -5.32 -15.53
N SER A 127 10.71 -4.68 -16.51
CA SER A 127 12.17 -4.76 -16.70
C SER A 127 12.97 -4.10 -15.59
N ARG A 128 12.35 -3.27 -14.74
CA ARG A 128 12.98 -2.64 -13.58
C ARG A 128 12.97 -3.57 -12.36
N PHE A 129 12.29 -4.72 -12.41
CA PHE A 129 12.32 -5.66 -11.30
C PHE A 129 13.64 -6.44 -11.29
N HIS A 130 14.37 -6.37 -10.18
CA HIS A 130 15.60 -7.14 -9.95
C HIS A 130 15.31 -8.37 -9.11
N ILE A 131 15.61 -9.55 -9.66
CA ILE A 131 15.37 -10.84 -9.01
C ILE A 131 16.38 -11.17 -7.90
N ASP A 132 17.53 -10.49 -7.87
CA ASP A 132 18.65 -10.83 -6.97
C ASP A 132 18.24 -10.86 -5.48
N VAL A 133 17.33 -9.98 -5.07
CA VAL A 133 16.81 -9.93 -3.69
C VAL A 133 15.90 -11.14 -3.40
N ASP A 134 15.04 -11.50 -4.36
CA ASP A 134 14.18 -12.69 -4.27
C ASP A 134 15.05 -13.98 -4.21
N ASP A 135 16.08 -14.07 -5.04
CA ASP A 135 16.99 -15.21 -5.07
C ASP A 135 17.80 -15.35 -3.77
N ALA A 136 18.27 -14.22 -3.21
CA ALA A 136 19.02 -14.21 -1.95
C ALA A 136 18.17 -14.55 -0.72
N THR A 137 16.90 -14.12 -0.71
CA THR A 137 15.98 -14.34 0.43
C THR A 137 15.15 -15.62 0.29
N GLY A 138 15.05 -16.18 -0.91
CA GLY A 138 14.10 -17.23 -1.25
C GLY A 138 12.64 -16.76 -1.32
N PHE A 139 12.38 -15.46 -1.12
CA PHE A 139 11.05 -14.89 -1.27
C PHE A 139 10.72 -14.73 -2.76
N LYS A 140 9.45 -14.97 -3.14
CA LYS A 140 9.00 -14.82 -4.53
C LYS A 140 7.99 -13.70 -4.63
N THR A 141 8.43 -12.58 -5.18
CA THR A 141 7.59 -11.44 -5.49
C THR A 141 6.78 -11.72 -6.74
N ARG A 142 5.46 -11.49 -6.66
CA ARG A 142 4.46 -11.71 -7.72
C ARG A 142 3.86 -10.39 -8.15
N ASN A 143 3.39 -9.61 -7.19
CA ASN A 143 2.89 -8.26 -7.39
C ASN A 143 3.45 -7.33 -6.31
N LEU A 144 3.50 -6.03 -6.61
CA LEU A 144 4.24 -5.07 -5.82
C LEU A 144 3.62 -3.68 -5.95
N LEU A 145 3.46 -3.01 -4.82
CA LEU A 145 3.10 -1.58 -4.73
C LEU A 145 4.28 -0.84 -4.09
N CYS A 146 4.75 0.22 -4.73
CA CYS A 146 5.88 1.01 -4.29
C CYS A 146 5.52 2.49 -4.35
N ILE A 147 5.65 3.17 -3.21
CA ILE A 147 5.15 4.53 -2.99
C ILE A 147 6.26 5.37 -2.37
N PRO A 148 6.52 6.60 -2.86
CA PRO A 148 7.48 7.48 -2.23
C PRO A 148 6.93 8.02 -0.90
N ILE A 149 7.79 8.11 0.12
CA ILE A 149 7.46 8.69 1.42
C ILE A 149 7.77 10.18 1.34
N MET A 150 6.75 10.98 1.03
CA MET A 150 6.90 12.42 0.79
C MET A 150 6.62 13.23 2.05
N PHE A 151 7.45 14.23 2.32
CA PHE A 151 7.22 15.25 3.35
C PHE A 151 7.64 16.62 2.83
N ALA A 152 6.74 17.60 2.89
CA ALA A 152 7.00 18.97 2.43
C ALA A 152 7.57 19.08 0.99
N GLY A 153 7.14 18.20 0.09
CA GLY A 153 7.62 18.15 -1.30
C GLY A 153 8.93 17.39 -1.50
N GLU A 154 9.52 16.87 -0.43
CA GLU A 154 10.77 16.12 -0.43
C GLU A 154 10.51 14.62 -0.25
N CYS A 155 11.20 13.77 -1.03
CA CYS A 155 11.18 12.32 -0.84
C CYS A 155 12.16 11.91 0.26
N LEU A 156 11.63 11.37 1.36
CA LEU A 156 12.43 10.91 2.50
C LEU A 156 12.78 9.42 2.40
N GLY A 157 12.19 8.70 1.47
CA GLY A 157 12.30 7.25 1.39
C GLY A 157 11.20 6.62 0.55
N VAL A 158 11.10 5.30 0.65
CA VAL A 158 10.16 4.50 -0.15
C VAL A 158 9.48 3.47 0.72
N PHE A 159 8.16 3.35 0.56
CA PHE A 159 7.35 2.28 1.12
C PHE A 159 7.09 1.24 0.04
N GLN A 160 7.24 -0.04 0.37
CA GLN A 160 7.02 -1.13 -0.57
C GLN A 160 6.17 -2.22 0.07
N ALA A 161 5.08 -2.61 -0.59
CA ALA A 161 4.22 -3.72 -0.21
C ALA A 161 4.30 -4.81 -1.28
N LEU A 162 4.51 -6.06 -0.84
CA LEU A 162 4.74 -7.22 -1.70
C LEU A 162 3.61 -8.23 -1.53
N ASN A 163 3.15 -8.77 -2.65
CA ASN A 163 2.17 -9.85 -2.75
C ASN A 163 0.89 -9.60 -1.95
N ARG A 164 -0.09 -8.95 -2.56
CA ARG A 164 -1.41 -8.81 -1.95
C ARG A 164 -2.06 -10.17 -1.72
N LYS A 165 -2.63 -10.33 -0.53
CA LYS A 165 -3.39 -11.49 -0.08
C LYS A 165 -4.81 -11.43 -0.62
N GLY A 166 -5.31 -12.56 -1.12
CA GLY A 166 -6.70 -12.75 -1.53
C GLY A 166 -7.10 -12.16 -2.89
N ARG A 167 -6.18 -11.56 -3.66
CA ARG A 167 -6.36 -11.23 -5.09
C ARG A 167 -5.02 -11.04 -5.80
N ASP A 168 -5.06 -10.95 -7.12
CA ASP A 168 -3.88 -10.70 -7.96
C ASP A 168 -3.61 -9.19 -8.12
N GLY A 169 -2.94 -8.57 -7.13
CA GLY A 169 -2.43 -7.19 -7.22
C GLY A 169 -3.04 -6.19 -6.24
N PHE A 170 -2.40 -5.02 -6.09
CA PHE A 170 -2.76 -3.95 -5.14
C PHE A 170 -3.81 -2.97 -5.63
#